data_AF-A0A4Q2UD60-F1
#
_entry.id   AF-A0A4Q2UD60-F1
#
_cell.length_a   1.000
_cell.length_b   1.000
_cell.length_c   1.000
_cell.angle_alpha   90.00
_cell.angle_beta   90.00
_cell.angle_gamma   90.00
#
_symmetry.space_group_name_H-M   'P 1'
#
loop_
_entity.id
_entity.type
_entity.pdbx_description
1 polymer ?
#
loop_
_entity_poly.entity_id
_entity_poly.type
_entity_poly.pdbx_seq_one_letter_code
_entity_poly.pdbx_strand_id
1 'polypeptide(L)'
;MLTLINQLLTVDRTGANLPGYSPAADGVEQLIETVGDTDQSMRAAAFTWLAYPLVLAEPTADIRSGGLYHSFLHSFVVRFDGATDNVVSDADQSAWVDQLLNQFAETVDTDSLQRLCAEGASVLPTFLLPVLTQELNQGHATAGLAFWLAAYGHYLHTCLGAVQPERSPYRPQLTGEDVMRVTNPDVTALFDIQPLESARLRLYPALVAQYKTYRTQIALHGLVFPLKQTLCAFWEEQPPEGTVLMPA
;
A
#
# COMPACT_ATOMS: atom_id res chain seq x y z
N MET A 1 -22.75 -0.05 2.58
CA MET A 1 -21.35 0.16 2.14
C MET A 1 -20.38 -0.81 2.82
N LEU A 2 -20.52 -1.10 4.13
CA LEU A 2 -19.96 -2.30 4.78
C LEU A 2 -20.48 -3.64 4.20
N THR A 3 -21.65 -3.60 3.55
CA THR A 3 -22.33 -4.77 2.98
C THR A 3 -21.68 -5.32 1.71
N LEU A 4 -20.90 -4.51 0.96
CA LEU A 4 -20.31 -4.94 -0.31
C LEU A 4 -18.95 -5.64 -0.10
N ILE A 5 -18.18 -5.24 0.91
CA ILE A 5 -16.97 -5.95 1.36
C ILE A 5 -17.37 -7.32 1.95
N ASN A 6 -18.45 -7.38 2.71
CA ASN A 6 -19.01 -8.65 3.18
C ASN A 6 -19.57 -9.54 2.04
N GLN A 7 -20.04 -8.99 0.92
CA GLN A 7 -20.50 -9.77 -0.24
C GLN A 7 -19.36 -10.27 -1.15
N LEU A 8 -18.19 -9.65 -1.13
CA LEU A 8 -16.98 -10.24 -1.75
C LEU A 8 -16.40 -11.39 -0.90
N LEU A 9 -16.75 -11.42 0.39
CA LEU A 9 -16.41 -12.49 1.33
C LEU A 9 -17.53 -13.53 1.52
N THR A 10 -18.75 -13.26 1.03
CA THR A 10 -19.88 -14.21 1.12
C THR A 10 -20.74 -14.15 -0.14
N VAL A 11 -20.98 -15.32 -0.75
CA VAL A 11 -21.91 -15.65 -1.85
C VAL A 11 -21.21 -15.73 -3.23
N ASP A 12 -21.03 -16.92 -3.82
CA ASP A 12 -22.15 -17.78 -4.21
C ASP A 12 -22.10 -19.22 -3.63
N ARG A 13 -22.97 -19.43 -2.64
CA ARG A 13 -23.57 -20.72 -2.30
C ARG A 13 -24.87 -20.88 -3.10
N THR A 14 -24.80 -21.23 -4.38
CA THR A 14 -25.87 -21.97 -5.06
C THR A 14 -25.30 -22.61 -6.34
N GLY A 15 -25.35 -23.93 -6.39
CA GLY A 15 -24.56 -24.73 -7.31
C GLY A 15 -25.00 -24.75 -8.77
N ALA A 16 -24.05 -25.12 -9.62
CA ALA A 16 -24.30 -25.96 -10.79
C ALA A 16 -23.04 -26.81 -11.11
N ASN A 17 -23.07 -28.05 -10.63
CA ASN A 17 -22.38 -29.26 -11.09
C ASN A 17 -21.19 -29.11 -12.06
N LEU A 18 -19.97 -29.26 -11.55
CA LEU A 18 -18.86 -29.90 -12.28
C LEU A 18 -18.24 -30.99 -11.39
N PRO A 19 -18.16 -32.24 -11.84
CA PRO A 19 -17.65 -33.34 -11.02
C PRO A 19 -16.11 -33.28 -10.98
N GLY A 20 -15.54 -33.06 -9.80
CA GLY A 20 -14.10 -33.24 -9.54
C GLY A 20 -13.35 -32.07 -8.90
N TYR A 21 -14.00 -30.94 -8.61
CA TYR A 21 -13.36 -29.82 -7.89
C TYR A 21 -13.79 -29.80 -6.42
N SER A 22 -12.85 -30.09 -5.51
CA SER A 22 -13.00 -29.83 -4.08
C SER A 22 -12.35 -28.47 -3.81
N PRO A 23 -13.11 -27.40 -3.52
CA PRO A 23 -12.51 -26.16 -3.06
C PRO A 23 -12.00 -26.42 -1.64
N ALA A 24 -10.69 -26.40 -1.45
CA ALA A 24 -10.12 -26.28 -0.11
C ALA A 24 -10.48 -24.87 0.40
N ALA A 25 -11.59 -24.78 1.13
CA ALA A 25 -12.13 -23.56 1.71
C ALA A 25 -11.32 -23.05 2.92
N ASP A 26 -10.23 -23.71 3.29
CA ASP A 26 -9.60 -23.50 4.59
C ASP A 26 -8.49 -22.42 4.63
N GLY A 27 -8.15 -21.78 3.50
CA GLY A 27 -7.00 -20.85 3.44
C GLY A 27 -7.31 -19.37 3.72
N VAL A 28 -8.51 -18.90 3.39
CA VAL A 28 -8.88 -17.47 3.51
C VAL A 28 -9.79 -17.23 4.72
N GLU A 29 -10.61 -18.21 5.09
CA GLU A 29 -11.52 -18.11 6.26
C GLU A 29 -10.75 -18.20 7.59
N GLN A 30 -9.64 -18.94 7.67
CA GLN A 30 -8.80 -18.98 8.89
C GLN A 30 -7.96 -17.72 9.13
N LEU A 31 -7.78 -16.86 8.11
CA LEU A 31 -7.07 -15.58 8.24
C LEU A 31 -7.95 -14.45 8.79
N ILE A 32 -9.27 -14.66 8.87
CA ILE A 32 -10.28 -13.64 9.18
C ILE A 32 -10.89 -13.81 10.58
N GLU A 33 -10.76 -14.97 11.22
CA GLU A 33 -11.31 -15.18 12.57
C GLU A 33 -10.29 -14.90 13.68
N THR A 34 -10.12 -13.62 14.01
CA THR A 34 -10.09 -13.03 15.37
C THR A 34 -9.49 -11.63 15.32
N VAL A 35 -10.06 -10.71 16.11
CA VAL A 35 -9.67 -9.29 16.34
C VAL A 35 -10.61 -8.29 15.62
N GLY A 36 -10.99 -7.22 16.34
CA GLY A 36 -12.09 -6.30 15.99
C GLY A 36 -11.86 -5.46 14.71
N ASP A 37 -12.92 -4.78 14.29
CA ASP A 37 -13.10 -4.04 13.01
C ASP A 37 -11.91 -3.10 12.65
N THR A 38 -11.26 -2.51 13.65
CA THR A 38 -10.09 -1.61 13.49
C THR A 38 -8.80 -2.34 13.10
N ASP A 39 -8.53 -3.53 13.64
CA ASP A 39 -7.29 -4.29 13.36
C ASP A 39 -7.32 -4.92 11.96
N GLN A 40 -8.52 -5.36 11.53
CA GLN A 40 -8.73 -5.88 10.18
C GLN A 40 -8.53 -4.81 9.10
N SER A 41 -9.00 -3.60 9.38
CA SER A 41 -8.85 -2.43 8.52
C SER A 41 -7.39 -2.03 8.33
N MET A 42 -6.62 -2.01 9.42
CA MET A 42 -5.19 -1.70 9.41
C MET A 42 -4.39 -2.76 8.65
N ARG A 43 -4.74 -4.04 8.82
CA ARG A 43 -4.15 -5.15 8.07
C ARG A 43 -4.35 -5.01 6.57
N ALA A 44 -5.58 -4.71 6.13
CA ALA A 44 -5.89 -4.50 4.72
C ALA A 44 -5.13 -3.31 4.12
N ALA A 45 -5.03 -2.21 4.88
CA ALA A 45 -4.25 -1.04 4.49
C ALA A 45 -2.76 -1.36 4.36
N ALA A 46 -2.19 -2.07 5.33
CA ALA A 46 -0.79 -2.49 5.34
C ALA A 46 -0.46 -3.44 4.17
N PHE A 47 -1.32 -4.40 3.87
CA PHE A 47 -1.14 -5.31 2.74
C PHE A 47 -1.23 -4.56 1.41
N THR A 48 -2.19 -3.64 1.27
CA THR A 48 -2.28 -2.76 0.09
C THR A 48 -1.05 -1.86 -0.03
N TRP A 49 -0.53 -1.38 1.11
CA TRP A 49 0.67 -0.56 1.17
C TRP A 49 1.90 -1.29 0.61
N LEU A 50 2.04 -2.58 0.92
CA LEU A 50 3.13 -3.44 0.47
C LEU A 50 2.94 -4.03 -0.93
N ALA A 51 1.70 -4.26 -1.37
CA ALA A 51 1.42 -5.01 -2.59
C ALA A 51 2.07 -4.39 -3.83
N TYR A 52 1.92 -3.07 -4.05
CA TYR A 52 2.49 -2.41 -5.23
C TYR A 52 4.03 -2.45 -5.26
N PRO A 53 4.74 -2.10 -4.17
CA PRO A 53 6.17 -2.35 -4.08
C PRO A 53 6.56 -3.79 -4.39
N LEU A 54 5.90 -4.78 -3.77
CA LEU A 54 6.29 -6.18 -3.91
C LEU A 54 6.04 -6.76 -5.29
N VAL A 55 4.98 -6.35 -5.99
CA VAL A 55 4.74 -6.76 -7.38
C VAL A 55 5.75 -6.15 -8.35
N LEU A 56 6.22 -4.93 -8.07
CA LEU A 56 7.20 -4.23 -8.91
C LEU A 56 8.65 -4.62 -8.61
N ALA A 57 8.91 -5.11 -7.40
CA ALA A 57 10.16 -5.76 -7.09
C ALA A 57 10.13 -7.16 -7.69
N GLU A 58 10.96 -7.41 -8.70
CA GLU A 58 11.18 -8.73 -9.30
C GLU A 58 11.23 -9.88 -8.25
N PRO A 59 10.95 -11.15 -8.61
CA PRO A 59 10.60 -12.27 -7.70
C PRO A 59 11.60 -12.67 -6.59
N THR A 60 12.64 -11.88 -6.35
CA THR A 60 13.67 -12.05 -5.32
C THR A 60 13.51 -11.09 -4.13
N ALA A 61 12.38 -10.39 -4.02
CA ALA A 61 12.11 -9.50 -2.89
C ALA A 61 12.20 -10.26 -1.55
N ASP A 62 13.16 -9.86 -0.70
CA ASP A 62 13.30 -10.40 0.64
C ASP A 62 12.29 -9.73 1.57
N ILE A 63 11.15 -10.40 1.78
CA ILE A 63 10.04 -9.94 2.64
C ILE A 63 10.28 -10.32 4.11
N ARG A 64 11.42 -10.93 4.45
CA ARG A 64 11.72 -11.34 5.82
C ARG A 64 11.85 -10.14 6.77
N SER A 65 11.60 -10.39 8.04
CA SER A 65 11.79 -9.42 9.12
C SER A 65 13.20 -8.81 9.11
N GLY A 66 13.28 -7.50 9.40
CA GLY A 66 14.53 -6.72 9.37
C GLY A 66 15.00 -6.26 7.98
N GLY A 67 14.27 -6.59 6.90
CA GLY A 67 14.57 -6.15 5.54
C GLY A 67 14.05 -4.75 5.18
N LEU A 68 14.21 -4.38 3.90
CA LEU A 68 13.75 -3.08 3.36
C LEU A 68 12.23 -2.93 3.47
N TYR A 69 11.47 -3.99 3.16
CA TYR A 69 10.00 -3.96 3.21
C TYR A 69 9.47 -3.92 4.64
N HIS A 70 10.19 -4.52 5.60
CA HIS A 70 9.89 -4.36 7.02
C HIS A 70 9.98 -2.91 7.43
N SER A 71 11.13 -2.27 7.17
CA SER A 71 11.36 -0.86 7.52
C SER A 71 10.32 0.06 6.86
N PHE A 72 9.94 -0.26 5.62
CA PHE A 72 8.93 0.48 4.89
C PHE A 72 7.53 0.33 5.50
N LEU A 73 7.11 -0.88 5.83
CA LEU A 73 5.83 -1.10 6.49
C LEU A 73 5.81 -0.48 7.89
N HIS A 74 6.87 -0.65 8.67
CA HIS A 74 6.99 -0.05 9.99
C HIS A 74 6.80 1.48 9.95
N SER A 75 7.41 2.14 8.96
CA SER A 75 7.26 3.59 8.77
C SER A 75 5.81 4.04 8.50
N PHE A 76 4.98 3.15 7.92
CA PHE A 76 3.56 3.39 7.70
C PHE A 76 2.76 3.20 8.99
N VAL A 77 3.03 2.13 9.74
CA VAL A 77 2.32 1.82 11.00
C VAL A 77 2.52 2.92 12.04
N VAL A 78 3.76 3.36 12.25
CA VAL A 78 4.08 4.46 13.17
C VAL A 78 3.25 5.72 12.84
N ARG A 79 3.09 6.02 11.54
CA ARG A 79 2.31 7.18 11.08
C ARG A 79 0.80 6.95 11.16
N PHE A 80 0.34 5.74 10.87
CA PHE A 80 -1.07 5.37 10.96
C PHE A 80 -1.57 5.44 12.41
N ASP A 81 -0.80 4.91 13.36
CA ASP A 81 -1.12 4.98 14.78
C ASP A 81 -1.08 6.42 15.30
N GLY A 82 -0.06 7.19 14.90
CA GLY A 82 0.03 8.62 15.20
C GLY A 82 -1.17 9.41 14.67
N ALA A 83 -1.75 8.99 13.54
CA ALA A 83 -2.95 9.63 12.99
C ALA A 83 -4.24 9.25 13.74
N THR A 84 -4.27 8.10 14.42
CA THR A 84 -5.44 7.56 15.13
C THR A 84 -5.42 7.79 16.64
N ASP A 85 -4.47 8.57 17.16
CA ASP A 85 -4.27 8.86 18.59
C ASP A 85 -4.06 7.61 19.46
N ASN A 86 -3.66 6.49 18.85
CA ASN A 86 -3.32 5.26 19.57
C ASN A 86 -1.86 5.32 20.01
N VAL A 87 -1.62 5.53 21.31
CA VAL A 87 -0.26 5.50 21.88
C VAL A 87 0.14 4.06 22.16
N VAL A 88 0.72 3.41 21.15
CA VAL A 88 1.36 2.09 21.25
C VAL A 88 2.88 2.28 21.32
N SER A 89 3.58 1.43 22.09
CA SER A 89 5.05 1.54 22.17
C SER A 89 5.70 1.11 20.84
N ASP A 90 6.84 1.71 20.49
CA ASP A 90 7.61 1.35 19.27
C ASP A 90 7.98 -0.14 19.24
N ALA A 91 8.27 -0.73 20.41
CA ALA A 91 8.54 -2.16 20.54
C ALA A 91 7.31 -3.02 20.20
N ASP A 92 6.12 -2.61 20.63
CA ASP A 92 4.87 -3.31 20.32
C ASP A 92 4.50 -3.14 18.83
N GLN A 93 4.75 -1.96 18.25
CA GLN A 93 4.56 -1.70 16.81
C GLN A 93 5.49 -2.55 15.94
N SER A 94 6.77 -2.61 16.30
CA SER A 94 7.74 -3.50 15.64
C SER A 94 7.33 -4.97 15.74
N ALA A 95 6.91 -5.43 16.91
CA ALA A 95 6.43 -6.80 17.10
C ALA A 95 5.18 -7.10 16.26
N TRP A 96 4.25 -6.14 16.14
CA TRP A 96 3.07 -6.27 15.30
C TRP A 96 3.44 -6.33 13.81
N VAL A 97 4.35 -5.48 13.34
CA VAL A 97 4.85 -5.48 11.95
C VAL A 97 5.54 -6.80 11.62
N ASP A 98 6.36 -7.32 12.53
CA ASP A 98 7.02 -8.62 12.36
C ASP A 98 6.00 -9.75 12.22
N GLN A 99 5.00 -9.80 13.10
CA GLN A 99 3.93 -10.80 13.01
C GLN A 99 3.16 -10.68 11.69
N LEU A 100 2.82 -9.46 11.30
CA LEU A 100 2.08 -9.17 10.08
C LEU A 100 2.84 -9.60 8.82
N LEU A 101 4.16 -9.32 8.75
CA LEU A 101 5.00 -9.72 7.62
C LEU A 101 5.24 -11.22 7.57
N ASN A 102 5.38 -11.87 8.72
CA ASN A 102 5.50 -13.33 8.76
C ASN A 102 4.21 -13.98 8.23
N GLN A 103 3.04 -13.53 8.69
CA GLN A 103 1.75 -13.98 8.15
C GLN A 103 1.63 -13.72 6.64
N PHE A 104 2.03 -12.52 6.20
CA PHE A 104 2.01 -12.16 4.80
C PHE A 104 2.94 -13.07 3.97
N ALA A 105 4.17 -13.30 4.41
CA ALA A 105 5.13 -14.16 3.71
C ALA A 105 4.70 -15.63 3.64
N GLU A 106 3.95 -16.13 4.63
CA GLU A 106 3.41 -17.49 4.64
C GLU A 106 2.22 -17.68 3.71
N THR A 107 1.44 -16.63 3.50
CA THR A 107 0.11 -16.71 2.85
C THR A 107 0.08 -16.10 1.46
N VAL A 108 1.00 -15.19 1.16
CA VAL A 108 0.97 -14.42 -0.08
C VAL A 108 1.64 -15.22 -1.20
N ASP A 109 0.87 -15.48 -2.25
CA ASP A 109 1.38 -15.92 -3.53
C ASP A 109 1.25 -14.79 -4.58
N THR A 110 1.82 -15.02 -5.76
CA THR A 110 1.77 -14.06 -6.86
C THR A 110 0.33 -13.67 -7.22
N ASP A 111 -0.61 -14.62 -7.19
CA ASP A 111 -2.01 -14.36 -7.54
C ASP A 111 -2.71 -13.48 -6.49
N SER A 112 -2.44 -13.72 -5.21
CA SER A 112 -2.96 -12.93 -4.10
C SER A 112 -2.42 -11.50 -4.12
N LEU A 113 -1.12 -11.32 -4.43
CA LEU A 113 -0.52 -10.00 -4.65
C LEU A 113 -1.20 -9.24 -5.80
N GLN A 114 -1.45 -9.91 -6.92
CA GLN A 114 -2.12 -9.29 -8.08
C GLN A 114 -3.57 -8.91 -7.75
N ARG A 115 -4.29 -9.74 -6.99
CA ARG A 115 -5.65 -9.43 -6.53
C ARG A 115 -5.68 -8.21 -5.60
N LEU A 116 -4.78 -8.16 -4.62
CA LEU A 116 -4.62 -6.99 -3.73
C LEU A 116 -4.37 -5.70 -4.54
N CYS A 117 -3.48 -5.77 -5.53
CA CYS A 117 -3.19 -4.61 -6.38
C CYS A 117 -4.41 -4.17 -7.22
N ALA A 118 -5.21 -5.12 -7.72
CA ALA A 118 -6.42 -4.84 -8.50
C ALA A 118 -7.52 -4.18 -7.66
N GLU A 119 -7.64 -4.54 -6.38
CA GLU A 119 -8.64 -4.01 -5.46
C GLU A 119 -8.20 -2.70 -4.77
N GLY A 120 -6.90 -2.39 -4.73
CA GLY A 120 -6.38 -1.27 -3.93
C GLY A 120 -6.94 0.11 -4.28
N ALA A 121 -7.45 0.32 -5.49
CA ALA A 121 -8.18 1.55 -5.84
C ALA A 121 -9.43 1.77 -4.97
N SER A 122 -10.10 0.70 -4.55
CA SER A 122 -11.31 0.76 -3.71
C SER A 122 -11.00 0.95 -2.21
N VAL A 123 -9.80 0.55 -1.79
CA VAL A 123 -9.32 0.62 -0.39
C VAL A 123 -8.72 1.99 -0.08
N LEU A 124 -8.17 2.67 -1.10
CA LEU A 124 -7.54 3.98 -1.01
C LEU A 124 -8.39 5.04 -0.26
N PRO A 125 -9.66 5.32 -0.63
CA PRO A 125 -10.41 6.42 -0.03
C PRO A 125 -10.74 6.20 1.46
N THR A 126 -10.95 4.95 1.85
CA THR A 126 -11.39 4.61 3.21
C THR A 126 -10.22 4.54 4.18
N PHE A 127 -9.09 3.97 3.77
CA PHE A 127 -8.01 3.61 4.69
C PHE A 127 -6.76 4.45 4.55
N LEU A 128 -6.38 4.77 3.32
CA LEU A 128 -5.13 5.49 3.07
C LEU A 128 -5.39 6.99 3.05
N LEU A 129 -6.34 7.47 2.24
CA LEU A 129 -6.56 8.91 2.06
C LEU A 129 -6.73 9.73 3.35
N PRO A 130 -7.45 9.28 4.40
CA PRO A 130 -7.55 10.05 5.64
C PRO A 130 -6.19 10.31 6.28
N VAL A 131 -5.37 9.26 6.41
CA VAL A 131 -4.01 9.33 6.95
C VAL A 131 -3.13 10.21 6.08
N LEU A 132 -3.20 10.02 4.75
CA LEU A 132 -2.43 10.82 3.81
C LEU A 132 -2.75 12.32 3.91
N THR A 133 -4.04 12.65 3.99
CA THR A 133 -4.50 14.04 4.06
C THR A 133 -4.11 14.68 5.39
N GLN A 134 -4.16 13.93 6.49
CA GLN A 134 -3.72 14.39 7.79
C GLN A 134 -2.22 14.73 7.81
N GLU A 135 -1.37 13.80 7.37
CA GLU A 135 0.09 14.00 7.31
C GLU A 135 0.45 15.22 6.45
N LEU A 136 -0.20 15.37 5.29
CA LEU A 136 0.01 16.50 4.40
C LEU A 136 -0.40 17.84 5.03
N ASN A 137 -1.52 17.88 5.74
CA ASN A 137 -2.00 19.09 6.43
C ASN A 137 -1.14 19.48 7.63
N GLN A 138 -0.53 18.49 8.31
CA GLN A 138 0.36 18.70 9.44
C GLN A 138 1.79 19.08 9.00
N GLY A 139 2.07 19.03 7.69
CA GLY A 139 3.40 19.34 7.15
C GLY A 139 4.45 18.28 7.48
N HIS A 140 4.00 17.06 7.79
CA HIS A 140 4.89 15.94 8.04
C HIS A 140 5.61 15.49 6.76
N ALA A 141 6.67 14.73 6.95
CA ALA A 141 7.47 14.21 5.86
C ALA A 141 6.67 13.29 4.92
N THR A 142 6.70 13.63 3.64
CA THR A 142 5.90 12.94 2.61
C THR A 142 6.67 11.90 1.82
N ALA A 143 7.91 11.57 2.19
CA ALA A 143 8.78 10.71 1.38
C ALA A 143 8.17 9.32 1.14
N GLY A 144 7.72 8.65 2.21
CA GLY A 144 7.04 7.34 2.11
C GLY A 144 5.78 7.38 1.25
N LEU A 145 4.99 8.44 1.40
CA LEU A 145 3.78 8.66 0.63
C LEU A 145 4.09 8.89 -0.87
N ALA A 146 5.03 9.79 -1.17
CA ALA A 146 5.45 10.07 -2.53
C ALA A 146 5.99 8.80 -3.20
N PHE A 147 6.77 7.99 -2.49
CA PHE A 147 7.28 6.71 -2.97
C PHE A 147 6.14 5.74 -3.25
N TRP A 148 5.20 5.57 -2.32
CA TRP A 148 4.07 4.67 -2.49
C TRP A 148 3.20 5.07 -3.69
N LEU A 149 2.87 6.36 -3.82
CA LEU A 149 2.13 6.89 -4.97
C LEU A 149 2.88 6.65 -6.28
N ALA A 150 4.21 6.79 -6.27
CA ALA A 150 5.03 6.53 -7.44
C ALA A 150 5.00 5.05 -7.82
N ALA A 151 5.09 4.13 -6.86
CA ALA A 151 4.96 2.69 -7.07
C ALA A 151 3.57 2.33 -7.60
N TYR A 152 2.50 2.80 -6.95
CA TYR A 152 1.11 2.61 -7.37
C TYR A 152 0.89 3.09 -8.81
N GLY A 153 1.28 4.32 -9.11
CA GLY A 153 1.13 4.89 -10.44
C GLY A 153 1.96 4.16 -11.50
N HIS A 154 3.15 3.68 -11.15
CA HIS A 154 3.99 2.92 -12.07
C HIS A 154 3.35 1.56 -12.37
N TYR A 155 2.85 0.87 -11.35
CA TYR A 155 2.09 -0.38 -11.49
C TYR A 155 0.87 -0.20 -12.39
N LEU A 156 0.05 0.82 -12.17
CA LEU A 156 -1.14 1.01 -13.01
C LEU A 156 -0.76 1.31 -14.47
N HIS A 157 0.29 2.10 -14.69
CA HIS A 157 0.77 2.42 -16.04
C HIS A 157 1.29 1.18 -16.77
N THR A 158 2.07 0.32 -16.09
CA THR A 158 2.58 -0.92 -16.70
C THR A 158 1.49 -1.95 -16.92
N CYS A 159 0.56 -2.09 -15.98
CA CYS A 159 -0.59 -3.00 -16.09
C CYS A 159 -1.51 -2.62 -17.27
N LEU A 160 -1.82 -1.33 -17.42
CA LEU A 160 -2.69 -0.83 -18.50
C LEU A 160 -1.97 -0.71 -19.85
N GLY A 161 -0.65 -0.48 -19.84
CA GLY A 161 0.18 -0.40 -21.05
C GLY A 161 0.64 -1.74 -21.60
N ALA A 162 0.42 -2.85 -20.89
CA ALA A 162 0.85 -4.18 -21.32
C ALA A 162 0.11 -4.61 -22.61
N VAL A 163 0.87 -4.80 -23.69
CA VAL A 163 0.39 -5.18 -25.05
C VAL A 163 -0.36 -6.52 -25.07
N GLN A 164 -0.21 -7.34 -24.02
CA GLN A 164 -0.95 -8.59 -23.85
C GLN A 164 -1.75 -8.57 -22.55
N PRO A 165 -3.04 -8.22 -22.60
CA PRO A 165 -3.91 -8.21 -21.42
C PRO A 165 -4.09 -9.61 -20.79
N GLU A 166 -3.73 -10.68 -21.49
CA GLU A 166 -3.93 -12.07 -21.08
C GLU A 166 -3.14 -12.50 -19.80
N ARG A 167 -2.13 -11.72 -19.37
CA ARG A 167 -1.16 -12.15 -18.34
C ARG A 167 -1.63 -12.10 -16.90
N SER A 168 -2.75 -11.45 -16.59
CA SER A 168 -3.36 -11.48 -15.25
C SER A 168 -4.87 -11.33 -15.36
N PRO A 169 -5.66 -12.24 -14.74
CA PRO A 169 -7.12 -12.11 -14.69
C PRO A 169 -7.56 -10.95 -13.79
N TYR A 170 -6.65 -10.41 -12.98
CA TYR A 170 -6.93 -9.32 -12.05
C TYR A 170 -6.66 -7.97 -12.74
N ARG A 171 -7.67 -7.10 -12.72
CA ARG A 171 -7.60 -5.75 -13.32
C ARG A 171 -7.95 -4.68 -12.29
N PRO A 172 -7.16 -3.59 -12.22
CA PRO A 172 -7.56 -2.41 -11.46
C PRO A 172 -8.95 -1.95 -11.90
N GLN A 173 -9.86 -1.82 -10.94
CA GLN A 173 -11.20 -1.29 -11.20
C GLN A 173 -11.13 0.23 -11.33
N LEU A 174 -10.86 0.71 -12.54
CA LEU A 174 -10.75 2.14 -12.87
C LEU A 174 -11.82 2.52 -13.89
N THR A 175 -12.32 3.76 -13.80
CA THR A 175 -13.19 4.31 -14.83
C THR A 175 -12.40 4.57 -16.12
N GLY A 176 -13.10 4.70 -17.26
CA GLY A 176 -12.44 5.05 -18.53
C GLY A 176 -11.65 6.37 -18.44
N GLU A 177 -12.14 7.33 -17.66
CA GLU A 177 -11.45 8.60 -17.42
C GLU A 177 -10.18 8.42 -16.58
N ASP A 178 -10.24 7.58 -15.54
CA ASP A 178 -9.07 7.28 -14.71
C ASP A 178 -7.99 6.54 -15.52
N VAL A 179 -8.39 5.65 -16.43
CA VAL A 179 -7.45 5.01 -17.37
C VAL A 179 -6.75 6.06 -18.24
N MET A 180 -7.48 7.06 -18.75
CA MET A 180 -6.86 8.16 -19.52
C MET A 180 -5.89 8.98 -18.68
N ARG A 181 -6.19 9.21 -17.40
CA ARG A 181 -5.31 9.93 -16.47
C ARG A 181 -4.04 9.14 -16.16
N VAL A 182 -4.15 7.84 -15.90
CA VAL A 182 -3.02 6.95 -15.60
C VAL A 182 -2.07 6.78 -16.80
N THR A 183 -2.63 6.74 -18.01
CA THR A 183 -1.87 6.57 -19.26
C THR A 183 -1.36 7.90 -19.83
N ASN A 184 -1.67 9.02 -19.17
CA ASN A 184 -1.24 10.35 -19.59
C ASN A 184 0.29 10.50 -19.51
N PRO A 185 0.95 11.17 -20.48
CA PRO A 185 2.36 11.52 -20.39
C PRO A 185 2.72 12.36 -19.16
N ASP A 186 1.81 13.21 -18.68
CA ASP A 186 1.95 13.88 -17.39
C ASP A 186 1.62 12.91 -16.26
N VAL A 187 2.67 12.39 -15.61
CA VAL A 187 2.55 11.48 -14.46
C VAL A 187 1.72 12.06 -13.32
N THR A 188 1.59 13.39 -13.20
CA THR A 188 0.78 13.99 -12.13
C THR A 188 -0.72 13.90 -12.38
N ALA A 189 -1.16 13.55 -13.59
CA ALA A 189 -2.56 13.26 -13.88
C ALA A 189 -3.12 12.13 -13.02
N LEU A 190 -2.25 11.24 -12.50
CA LEU A 190 -2.64 10.23 -11.49
C LEU A 190 -3.34 10.84 -10.29
N PHE A 191 -2.97 12.05 -9.84
CA PHE A 191 -3.56 12.66 -8.65
C PHE A 191 -5.04 13.03 -8.80
N ASP A 192 -5.52 13.06 -10.05
CA ASP A 192 -6.89 13.45 -10.36
C ASP A 192 -7.77 12.22 -10.68
N ILE A 193 -7.28 11.00 -10.46
CA ILE A 193 -8.15 9.81 -10.54
C ILE A 193 -9.21 9.86 -9.44
N GLN A 194 -10.38 9.29 -9.70
CA GLN A 194 -11.51 9.36 -8.77
C GLN A 194 -11.14 8.93 -7.33
N PRO A 195 -10.36 7.84 -7.09
CA PRO A 195 -9.93 7.49 -5.74
C PRO A 195 -9.02 8.48 -5.01
N LEU A 196 -8.36 9.42 -5.70
CA LEU A 196 -7.36 10.33 -5.12
C LEU A 196 -7.76 11.82 -5.20
N GLU A 197 -8.70 12.16 -6.08
CA GLU A 197 -9.07 13.54 -6.39
C GLU A 197 -9.43 14.37 -5.13
N SER A 198 -10.13 13.76 -4.18
CA SER A 198 -10.57 14.42 -2.95
C SER A 198 -9.41 14.88 -2.05
N ALA A 199 -8.24 14.23 -2.14
CA ALA A 199 -7.06 14.61 -1.37
C ALA A 199 -6.31 15.82 -1.96
N ARG A 200 -6.66 16.25 -3.18
CA ARG A 200 -6.13 17.44 -3.84
C ARG A 200 -4.59 17.51 -3.80
N LEU A 201 -3.93 16.38 -4.04
CA LEU A 201 -2.48 16.18 -3.84
C LEU A 201 -1.60 17.20 -4.58
N ARG A 202 -2.10 17.78 -5.69
CA ARG A 202 -1.43 18.85 -6.44
C ARG A 202 -1.17 20.12 -5.64
N LEU A 203 -1.88 20.34 -4.53
CA LEU A 203 -1.69 21.50 -3.66
C LEU A 203 -0.42 21.45 -2.81
N TYR A 204 0.31 20.32 -2.82
CA TYR A 204 1.51 20.11 -2.01
C TYR A 204 2.76 20.00 -2.89
N PRO A 205 3.45 21.11 -3.21
CA PRO A 205 4.54 21.11 -4.19
C PRO A 205 5.71 20.17 -3.85
N ALA A 206 6.02 20.03 -2.55
CA ALA A 206 7.07 19.13 -2.07
C ALA A 206 6.74 17.66 -2.40
N LEU A 207 5.51 17.22 -2.10
CA LEU A 207 5.00 15.89 -2.46
C LEU A 207 5.07 15.68 -3.98
N VAL A 208 4.58 16.65 -4.76
CA VAL A 208 4.55 16.55 -6.24
C VAL A 208 5.97 16.40 -6.80
N ALA A 209 6.94 17.15 -6.28
CA ALA A 209 8.34 17.08 -6.70
C ALA A 209 8.98 15.72 -6.34
N GLN A 210 8.77 15.24 -5.11
CA GLN A 210 9.25 13.93 -4.67
C GLN A 210 8.63 12.79 -5.49
N TYR A 211 7.31 12.84 -5.72
CA TYR A 211 6.58 11.87 -6.54
C TYR A 211 7.16 11.78 -7.96
N LYS A 212 7.37 12.92 -8.62
CA LYS A 212 7.97 12.95 -9.97
C LYS A 212 9.35 12.32 -9.97
N THR A 213 10.18 12.65 -8.98
CA THR A 213 11.52 12.10 -8.81
C THR A 213 11.47 10.58 -8.68
N TYR A 214 10.62 10.05 -7.79
CA TYR A 214 10.46 8.61 -7.62
C TYR A 214 9.89 7.94 -8.87
N ARG A 215 8.94 8.53 -9.58
CA ARG A 215 8.43 7.99 -10.86
C ARG A 215 9.54 7.82 -11.89
N THR A 216 10.42 8.81 -12.02
CA THR A 216 11.58 8.73 -12.91
C THR A 216 12.57 7.68 -12.44
N GLN A 217 12.88 7.61 -11.15
CA GLN A 217 13.81 6.63 -10.60
C GLN A 217 13.31 5.19 -10.72
N ILE A 218 12.02 4.92 -10.47
CA ILE A 218 11.43 3.59 -10.67
C ILE A 218 11.58 3.18 -12.14
N ALA A 219 11.31 4.09 -13.08
CA ALA A 219 11.42 3.80 -14.51
C ALA A 219 12.86 3.56 -14.99
N LEU A 220 13.87 4.20 -14.37
CA LEU A 220 15.27 4.10 -14.79
C LEU A 220 16.08 3.04 -14.04
N HIS A 221 15.79 2.83 -12.76
CA HIS A 221 16.63 2.06 -11.83
C HIS A 221 15.87 0.92 -11.14
N GLY A 222 14.57 0.75 -11.43
CA GLY A 222 13.70 -0.16 -10.70
C GLY A 222 13.32 0.37 -9.32
N LEU A 223 12.48 -0.38 -8.62
CA LEU A 223 11.84 0.06 -7.37
C LEU A 223 12.79 0.11 -6.15
N VAL A 224 13.78 -0.79 -6.07
CA VAL A 224 14.64 -0.93 -4.88
C VAL A 224 15.48 0.33 -4.63
N PHE A 225 15.91 1.02 -5.68
CA PHE A 225 16.69 2.25 -5.57
C PHE A 225 15.93 3.38 -4.83
N PRO A 226 14.75 3.83 -5.31
CA PRO A 226 13.96 4.85 -4.62
C PRO A 226 13.47 4.40 -3.24
N LEU A 227 13.22 3.10 -3.03
CA LEU A 227 12.86 2.57 -1.71
C LEU A 227 13.98 2.81 -0.69
N LYS A 228 15.24 2.48 -1.03
CA LYS A 228 16.39 2.74 -0.15
C LYS A 228 16.54 4.22 0.18
N GLN A 229 16.37 5.10 -0.81
CA GLN A 229 16.44 6.55 -0.59
C GLN A 229 15.35 7.03 0.36
N THR A 230 14.14 6.50 0.23
CA THR A 230 13.00 6.81 1.11
C THR A 230 13.30 6.41 2.55
N LEU A 231 13.89 5.23 2.76
CA LEU A 231 14.25 4.75 4.10
C LEU A 231 15.39 5.56 4.73
N CYS A 232 16.37 6.03 3.93
CA CYS A 232 17.39 6.96 4.43
C CYS A 232 16.78 8.29 4.89
N ALA A 233 15.83 8.84 4.14
CA ALA A 233 15.15 10.08 4.52
C ALA A 233 14.40 9.96 5.85
N PHE A 234 13.80 8.79 6.13
CA PHE A 234 13.15 8.54 7.43
C PHE A 234 14.13 8.54 8.62
N TRP A 235 15.36 8.09 8.42
CA TRP A 235 16.37 8.03 9.49
C TRP A 235 16.98 9.39 9.80
N GLU A 236 16.95 10.35 8.87
CA GLU A 236 17.40 11.73 9.10
C GLU A 236 16.35 12.60 9.83
N GLU A 237 15.10 12.13 9.92
CA GLU A 237 13.98 12.84 10.55
C GLU A 237 13.76 12.49 12.03
N GLN A 238 14.48 11.50 12.56
CA GLN A 238 14.51 11.23 14.00
C GLN A 238 15.29 12.36 14.69
N PRO A 239 14.71 13.11 15.65
CA PRO A 239 15.49 14.07 16.41
C PRO A 239 16.62 13.33 17.11
N PRO A 240 17.85 13.90 17.17
CA PRO A 240 18.94 13.24 17.88
C PRO A 240 18.51 13.01 19.34
N GLU A 241 18.49 11.75 19.76
CA GLU A 241 18.32 11.41 21.17
C GLU A 241 19.34 12.17 22.00
N GLY A 242 18.85 13.03 22.90
CA GLY A 242 19.68 13.71 23.88
C GLY A 242 20.04 15.15 23.55
N THR A 243 19.05 16.04 23.47
CA THR A 243 19.26 17.39 24.04
C THR A 243 18.75 17.38 25.47
N VAL A 244 19.60 16.90 26.39
CA VAL A 244 19.41 17.08 27.82
C VAL A 244 19.46 18.59 28.08
N LEU A 245 18.31 19.21 28.30
CA LEU A 245 18.24 20.54 28.89
C LEU A 245 18.80 20.44 30.31
N MET A 246 20.04 20.88 30.50
CA MET A 246 20.54 21.11 31.85
C MET A 246 19.72 22.26 32.46
N PRO A 247 19.14 22.06 33.66
CA PRO A 247 18.49 23.16 34.37
C PRO A 247 19.54 24.18 34.80
N ALA A 248 19.22 25.46 34.58
CA ALA A 248 19.98 26.60 35.08
C ALA A 248 19.79 26.80 36.59
#